data_AF-A0A497TKU0-F1
#
_entry.id   AF-A0A497TKU0-F1
#
_cell.length_a   1.000
_cell.length_b   1.000
_cell.length_c   1.000
_cell.angle_alpha   90.00
_cell.angle_beta   90.00
_cell.angle_gamma   90.00
#
_symmetry.space_group_name_H-M   'P 1'
#
loop_
_entity.id
_entity.type
_entity.pdbx_description
1 polymer ?
#
loop_
_entity_poly.entity_id
_entity_poly.type
_entity_poly.pdbx_seq_one_letter_code
_entity_poly.pdbx_strand_id
1 'polypeptide(L)'
;MLQKLTGKERENLIKLAKKKTIRSLRQKYKLSRYALIGCLNEAVEKGVLSPEEYKSFIFRSIRERRLKNQRKFPRHIEDRLESVLSCVNSETKQITLTLLDETPMTTGAIKSLYNYVTGGVWDINSTNFATYCRRTFLPIGAVAEEVIIFDDRGRETTGWSLNEAGKRYAKPIARFCLKKANEYEISFYEIFGASQSPGDFTAPLNTVYVLSYLLEKKDAKRKDMIDWYGFSEMSISSTFQRLKKAGLVEGESISPEEPWQIYEWDKGKPDEVKPVRGCKRFAKDVAEIVYKLKKAGINDVFEKLKDRGYKPGYTRGNVSSILSGLVDQGFLKRGTEFIGGKKQCLYKLTYKGKEFARDVVGRIENALKDGNELKYMHEISKDIFGRSYLDDCGYGVLFYKEIAPPLKRKSSKKRTEEIRKIIEENPGIRQKQIKEKIGVNPINYLCSLVNKGEVYKKKRGRCAKYYLARNKNEILKNQQKLYFYG
;
A
#
# COMPACT_ATOMS: atom_id res chain seq x y z
N MET A 1 19.30 -3.82 37.71
CA MET A 1 19.38 -2.36 37.86
C MET A 1 20.07 -1.76 36.63
N LEU A 2 19.42 -0.84 35.91
CA LEU A 2 20.05 -0.04 34.85
C LEU A 2 21.00 0.94 35.52
N GLN A 3 22.31 0.69 35.47
CA GLN A 3 23.31 1.64 35.93
C GLN A 3 23.19 2.89 35.06
N LYS A 4 22.67 3.99 35.63
CA LYS A 4 22.55 5.27 34.92
C LYS A 4 23.93 5.92 34.91
N LEU A 5 24.58 5.92 33.75
CA LEU A 5 25.80 6.70 33.53
C LEU A 5 25.51 8.19 33.76
N THR A 6 26.42 8.86 34.44
CA THR A 6 26.47 10.33 34.52
C THR A 6 26.72 10.95 33.15
N GLY A 7 26.45 12.26 32.99
CA GLY A 7 26.71 12.97 31.72
C GLY A 7 28.17 12.86 31.26
N LYS A 8 29.12 13.06 32.19
CA LYS A 8 30.57 12.93 31.95
C LYS A 8 30.98 11.51 31.55
N GLU A 9 30.37 10.48 32.15
CA GLU A 9 30.62 9.09 31.77
C GLU A 9 30.09 8.76 30.38
N ARG A 10 28.92 9.30 30.00
CA ARG A 10 28.35 9.16 28.64
C ARG A 10 29.27 9.78 27.59
N GLU A 11 29.75 10.99 27.81
CA GLU A 11 30.69 11.65 26.88
C GLU A 11 31.98 10.86 26.71
N ASN A 12 32.57 10.41 27.82
CA ASN A 12 33.78 9.59 27.79
C ASN A 12 33.55 8.24 27.11
N LEU A 13 32.39 7.62 27.30
CA LEU A 13 32.00 6.40 26.61
C LEU A 13 31.96 6.61 25.10
N ILE A 14 31.32 7.70 24.63
CA ILE A 14 31.22 8.04 23.20
C ILE A 14 32.61 8.28 22.61
N LYS A 15 33.47 9.04 23.30
CA LYS A 15 34.87 9.25 22.87
C LYS A 15 35.62 7.92 22.74
N LEU A 16 35.44 7.00 23.68
CA LEU A 16 36.11 5.70 23.66
C LEU A 16 35.53 4.74 22.62
N ALA A 17 34.24 4.87 22.26
CA ALA A 17 33.62 4.07 21.21
C ALA A 17 34.31 4.22 19.84
N LYS A 18 35.01 5.34 19.62
CA LYS A 18 35.84 5.56 18.42
C LYS A 18 37.03 4.60 18.30
N LYS A 19 37.49 4.02 19.43
CA LYS A 19 38.73 3.22 19.49
C LYS A 19 38.58 1.86 20.18
N LYS A 20 37.48 1.62 20.89
CA LYS A 20 37.26 0.42 21.71
C LYS A 20 36.10 -0.41 21.15
N THR A 21 36.06 -1.69 21.53
CA THR A 21 35.00 -2.63 21.14
C THR A 21 33.87 -2.68 22.17
N ILE A 22 32.75 -3.32 21.82
CA ILE A 22 31.63 -3.59 22.74
C ILE A 22 32.13 -4.29 24.00
N ARG A 23 32.94 -5.36 23.90
CA ARG A 23 33.48 -6.06 25.08
C ARG A 23 34.25 -5.12 26.01
N SER A 24 35.15 -4.31 25.47
CA SER A 24 35.99 -3.40 26.26
C SER A 24 35.16 -2.34 26.99
N LEU A 25 34.20 -1.71 26.31
CA LEU A 25 33.34 -0.70 26.92
C LEU A 25 32.38 -1.30 27.96
N ARG A 26 31.84 -2.49 27.70
CA ARG A 26 30.98 -3.19 28.67
C ARG A 26 31.73 -3.53 29.95
N GLN A 27 32.98 -3.99 29.85
CA GLN A 27 33.81 -4.28 31.02
C GLN A 27 34.11 -3.00 31.81
N LYS A 28 34.49 -1.92 31.13
CA LYS A 28 34.83 -0.64 31.78
C LYS A 28 33.64 0.00 32.50
N TYR A 29 32.49 0.08 31.84
CA TYR A 29 31.30 0.79 32.35
C TYR A 29 30.29 -0.14 33.03
N LYS A 30 30.59 -1.44 33.15
CA LYS A 30 29.71 -2.48 33.73
C LYS A 30 28.30 -2.51 33.11
N LEU A 31 28.18 -2.19 31.82
CA LEU A 31 26.91 -2.12 31.10
C LEU A 31 26.51 -3.45 30.46
N SER A 32 25.19 -3.67 30.38
CA SER A 32 24.65 -4.66 29.46
C SER A 32 24.87 -4.21 28.00
N ARG A 33 24.90 -5.16 27.06
CA ARG A 33 25.00 -4.82 25.63
C ARG A 33 23.85 -3.93 25.17
N TYR A 34 22.63 -4.24 25.62
CA TYR A 34 21.46 -3.42 25.30
C TYR A 34 21.58 -2.00 25.83
N ALA A 35 22.11 -1.82 27.04
CA ALA A 35 22.34 -0.48 27.60
C ALA A 35 23.45 0.27 26.83
N LEU A 36 24.57 -0.38 26.51
CA LEU A 36 25.65 0.24 25.74
C LEU A 36 25.18 0.63 24.33
N ILE A 37 24.57 -0.30 23.60
CA ILE A 37 24.04 -0.03 22.26
C ILE A 37 22.93 1.02 22.33
N GLY A 38 22.08 1.00 23.35
CA GLY A 38 21.08 2.06 23.59
C GLY A 38 21.71 3.44 23.76
N CYS A 39 22.78 3.56 24.56
CA CYS A 39 23.50 4.82 24.73
C CYS A 39 24.17 5.30 23.44
N LEU A 40 24.76 4.40 22.65
CA LEU A 40 25.40 4.76 21.39
C LEU A 40 24.36 5.12 20.32
N ASN A 41 23.25 4.41 20.28
CA ASN A 41 22.10 4.73 19.44
C ASN A 41 21.57 6.14 19.73
N GLU A 42 21.36 6.46 21.02
CA GLU A 42 20.96 7.80 21.46
C GLU A 42 22.00 8.87 21.06
N ALA A 43 23.30 8.54 21.17
CA ALA A 43 24.38 9.44 20.77
C ALA A 43 24.40 9.72 19.26
N VAL A 44 24.13 8.69 18.43
CA VAL A 44 23.99 8.85 16.98
C VAL A 44 22.76 9.69 16.65
N GLU A 45 21.61 9.38 17.25
CA GLU A 45 20.36 10.12 17.03
C GLU A 45 20.51 11.62 17.37
N LYS A 46 21.32 11.94 18.39
CA LYS A 46 21.63 13.32 18.79
C LYS A 46 22.79 13.96 18.02
N GLY A 47 23.39 13.26 17.05
CA GLY A 47 24.54 13.74 16.28
C GLY A 47 25.84 13.88 17.08
N VAL A 48 25.92 13.31 18.28
CA VAL A 48 27.14 13.33 19.12
C VAL A 48 28.15 12.28 18.64
N LEU A 49 27.67 11.19 18.05
CA LEU A 49 28.47 10.17 17.40
C LEU A 49 28.10 10.13 15.91
N SER A 50 29.09 10.26 15.02
CA SER A 50 28.79 10.21 13.58
C SER A 50 28.35 8.79 13.17
N PRO A 51 27.49 8.67 12.14
CA PRO A 51 27.09 7.39 11.56
C PRO A 51 28.27 6.49 11.17
N GLU A 52 29.34 7.04 10.62
CA GLU A 52 30.56 6.34 10.22
C GLU A 52 31.32 5.79 11.41
N GLU A 53 31.47 6.60 12.47
CA GLU A 53 32.10 6.16 13.71
C GLU A 53 31.28 5.06 14.38
N TYR A 54 29.95 5.16 14.32
CA TYR A 54 29.06 4.13 14.84
C TYR A 54 29.14 2.82 14.03
N LYS A 55 29.08 2.90 12.69
CA LYS A 55 29.27 1.73 11.81
C LYS A 55 30.62 1.07 12.07
N SER A 56 31.68 1.87 12.17
CA SER A 56 33.04 1.40 12.49
C SER A 56 33.12 0.73 13.86
N PHE A 57 32.41 1.27 14.86
CA PHE A 57 32.33 0.68 16.19
C PHE A 57 31.64 -0.69 16.18
N ILE A 58 30.50 -0.81 15.48
CA ILE A 58 29.79 -2.08 15.32
C ILE A 58 30.70 -3.09 14.63
N PHE A 59 31.34 -2.70 13.53
CA PHE A 59 32.25 -3.56 12.76
C PHE A 59 33.39 -4.12 13.62
N ARG A 60 34.12 -3.25 14.33
CA ARG A 60 35.21 -3.66 15.23
C ARG A 60 34.78 -4.63 16.34
N SER A 61 33.49 -4.66 16.65
CA SER A 61 32.95 -5.49 17.73
C SER A 61 32.39 -6.84 17.24
N ILE A 62 32.39 -7.07 15.92
CA ILE A 62 32.03 -8.36 15.33
C ILE A 62 33.24 -9.28 15.44
N ARG A 63 33.07 -10.41 16.14
CA ARG A 63 34.08 -11.45 16.25
C ARG A 63 34.01 -12.42 15.07
N GLU A 64 32.80 -12.78 14.69
CA GLU A 64 32.54 -13.76 13.63
C GLU A 64 31.29 -13.34 12.85
N ARG A 65 31.32 -13.54 11.53
CA ARG A 65 30.16 -13.38 10.65
C ARG A 65 30.06 -14.59 9.73
N ARG A 66 28.85 -15.09 9.50
CA ARG A 66 28.56 -16.21 8.61
C ARG A 66 27.37 -15.87 7.73
N LEU A 67 27.49 -16.13 6.42
CA LEU A 67 26.38 -15.99 5.50
C LEU A 67 25.30 -17.02 5.84
N LYS A 68 24.07 -16.57 6.04
CA LYS A 68 22.92 -17.44 6.32
C LYS A 68 22.03 -17.61 5.10
N ASN A 69 21.77 -16.52 4.38
CA ASN A 69 20.89 -16.55 3.22
C ASN A 69 21.27 -15.46 2.23
N GLN A 70 21.31 -15.83 0.95
CA GLN A 70 21.52 -14.93 -0.17
C GLN A 70 20.71 -15.44 -1.37
N ARG A 71 20.14 -14.51 -2.14
CA ARG A 71 19.49 -14.82 -3.42
C ARG A 71 20.26 -14.21 -4.56
N LYS A 72 20.13 -14.82 -5.74
CA LYS A 72 20.70 -14.27 -6.97
C LYS A 72 19.84 -13.11 -7.44
N PHE A 73 20.49 -12.04 -7.90
CA PHE A 73 19.82 -10.95 -8.59
C PHE A 73 19.31 -11.46 -9.95
N PRO A 74 18.13 -11.02 -10.43
CA PRO A 74 17.58 -11.50 -11.69
C PRO A 74 18.46 -11.17 -12.91
N ARG A 75 18.40 -12.05 -13.91
CA ARG A 75 19.17 -11.89 -15.15
C ARG A 75 18.44 -11.03 -16.17
N HIS A 76 17.14 -11.27 -16.37
CA HIS A 76 16.32 -10.57 -17.36
C HIS A 76 16.00 -9.15 -16.90
N ILE A 77 15.99 -8.21 -17.85
CA ILE A 77 15.85 -6.78 -17.54
C ILE A 77 14.51 -6.44 -16.89
N GLU A 78 13.43 -7.10 -17.30
CA GLU A 78 12.09 -6.90 -16.74
C GLU A 78 12.04 -7.35 -15.27
N ASP A 79 12.59 -8.53 -14.97
CA ASP A 79 12.70 -9.03 -13.60
C ASP A 79 13.59 -8.13 -12.73
N ARG A 80 14.68 -7.57 -13.30
CA ARG A 80 15.54 -6.60 -12.61
C ARG A 80 14.77 -5.32 -12.29
N LEU A 81 13.99 -4.82 -13.24
CA LEU A 81 13.20 -3.61 -13.09
C LEU A 81 12.13 -3.79 -12.03
N GLU A 82 11.36 -4.88 -12.09
CA GLU A 82 10.37 -5.22 -11.08
C GLU A 82 11.00 -5.34 -9.69
N SER A 83 12.13 -6.06 -9.61
CA SER A 83 12.86 -6.30 -8.37
C SER A 83 13.28 -4.99 -7.72
N VAL A 84 13.95 -4.12 -8.46
CA VAL A 84 14.45 -2.85 -7.93
C VAL A 84 13.31 -1.91 -7.59
N LEU A 85 12.29 -1.78 -8.45
CA LEU A 85 11.13 -0.93 -8.16
C LEU A 85 10.37 -1.39 -6.91
N SER A 86 10.24 -2.70 -6.71
CA SER A 86 9.64 -3.25 -5.48
C SER A 86 10.43 -2.89 -4.21
N CYS A 87 11.74 -2.64 -4.36
CA CYS A 87 12.63 -2.22 -3.28
C CYS A 87 12.63 -0.71 -3.04
N VAL A 88 12.38 0.08 -4.08
CA VAL A 88 12.42 1.55 -4.01
C VAL A 88 11.03 2.20 -4.09
N ASN A 89 9.94 1.43 -4.02
CA ASN A 89 8.56 1.93 -4.09
C ASN A 89 8.07 2.70 -2.84
N SER A 90 8.93 3.01 -1.88
CA SER A 90 8.59 3.87 -0.74
C SER A 90 9.85 4.44 -0.12
N GLU A 91 9.76 5.64 0.40
CA GLU A 91 10.88 6.42 0.94
C GLU A 91 11.52 5.69 2.13
N THR A 92 10.72 5.03 2.97
CA THR A 92 11.27 4.28 4.11
C THR A 92 12.12 3.08 3.69
N LYS A 93 11.77 2.42 2.58
CA LYS A 93 12.60 1.35 2.01
C LYS A 93 13.84 1.93 1.31
N GLN A 94 13.69 3.04 0.58
CA GLN A 94 14.80 3.72 -0.08
C GLN A 94 15.87 4.10 0.95
N ILE A 95 15.47 4.77 2.04
CA ILE A 95 16.37 5.15 3.15
C ILE A 95 16.98 3.92 3.81
N THR A 96 16.21 2.84 4.01
CA THR A 96 16.77 1.61 4.57
C THR A 96 17.89 1.06 3.69
N LEU A 97 17.73 1.06 2.37
CA LEU A 97 18.75 0.59 1.43
C LEU A 97 19.99 1.48 1.40
N THR A 98 19.82 2.81 1.44
CA THR A 98 20.96 3.74 1.43
C THR A 98 21.81 3.64 2.70
N LEU A 99 21.18 3.29 3.84
CA LEU A 99 21.88 3.13 5.11
C LEU A 99 22.70 1.83 5.22
N LEU A 100 22.33 0.79 4.46
CA LEU A 100 23.04 -0.49 4.42
C LEU A 100 24.35 -0.38 3.63
N ASP A 101 25.29 -1.25 3.98
CA ASP A 101 26.61 -1.43 3.35
C ASP A 101 27.00 -2.91 3.35
N GLU A 102 28.22 -3.24 2.92
CA GLU A 102 28.77 -4.61 2.98
C GLU A 102 28.94 -5.12 4.41
N THR A 103 29.02 -4.19 5.37
CA THR A 103 29.09 -4.51 6.78
C THR A 103 27.70 -4.88 7.29
N PRO A 104 27.50 -6.07 7.86
CA PRO A 104 26.20 -6.50 8.36
C PRO A 104 25.73 -5.63 9.52
N MET A 105 24.52 -5.09 9.39
CA MET A 105 23.89 -4.25 10.41
C MET A 105 22.68 -4.92 11.04
N THR A 106 22.55 -4.79 12.36
CA THR A 106 21.32 -5.22 13.07
C THR A 106 20.17 -4.26 12.78
N THR A 107 18.94 -4.72 12.92
CA THR A 107 17.73 -3.88 12.74
C THR A 107 17.66 -2.72 13.74
N GLY A 108 18.23 -2.88 14.94
CA GLY A 108 18.38 -1.79 15.91
C GLY A 108 19.37 -0.72 15.46
N ALA A 109 20.49 -1.12 14.85
CA ALA A 109 21.46 -0.19 14.29
C ALA A 109 20.88 0.57 13.08
N ILE A 110 20.17 -0.13 12.19
CA ILE A 110 19.46 0.49 11.06
C ILE A 110 18.44 1.51 11.56
N LYS A 111 17.65 1.18 12.59
CA LYS A 111 16.67 2.09 13.18
C LYS A 111 17.30 3.40 13.66
N SER A 112 18.41 3.33 14.40
CA SER A 112 19.03 4.55 14.94
C SER A 112 19.67 5.42 13.86
N LEU A 113 20.28 4.81 12.84
CA LEU A 113 20.70 5.55 11.65
C LEU A 113 19.51 6.19 10.93
N TYR A 114 18.41 5.48 10.77
CA TYR A 114 17.18 6.00 10.17
C TYR A 114 16.65 7.21 10.93
N ASN A 115 16.56 7.11 12.27
CA ASN A 115 16.12 8.22 13.11
C ASN A 115 17.04 9.44 12.99
N TYR A 116 18.36 9.23 12.94
CA TYR A 116 19.32 10.30 12.71
C TYR A 116 19.08 10.99 11.36
N VAL A 117 19.06 10.23 10.26
CA VAL A 117 19.00 10.82 8.91
C VAL A 117 17.66 11.47 8.58
N THR A 118 16.59 11.06 9.27
CA THR A 118 15.25 11.62 9.10
C THR A 118 14.91 12.71 10.11
N GLY A 119 15.84 13.05 11.02
CA GLY A 119 15.57 13.95 12.14
C GLY A 119 14.47 13.46 13.08
N GLY A 120 14.18 12.15 13.10
CA GLY A 120 13.13 11.56 13.93
C GLY A 120 11.70 11.93 13.53
N VAL A 121 11.48 12.47 12.34
CA VAL A 121 10.17 12.95 11.85
C VAL A 121 9.10 11.85 11.86
N TRP A 122 9.50 10.59 11.72
CA TRP A 122 8.62 9.44 11.93
C TRP A 122 9.38 8.26 12.54
N ASP A 123 9.08 7.95 13.81
CA ASP A 123 9.60 6.75 14.46
C ASP A 123 8.93 5.48 13.93
N ILE A 124 9.71 4.64 13.25
CA ILE A 124 9.28 3.36 12.68
C ILE A 124 9.75 2.21 13.57
N ASN A 125 8.89 1.21 13.78
CA ASN A 125 9.25 0.02 14.56
C ASN A 125 10.44 -0.71 13.91
N SER A 126 11.39 -1.17 14.73
CA SER A 126 12.57 -1.91 14.27
C SER A 126 12.22 -3.19 13.50
N THR A 127 11.05 -3.77 13.75
CA THR A 127 10.52 -4.93 13.02
C THR A 127 10.20 -4.62 11.55
N ASN A 128 9.92 -3.37 11.19
CA ASN A 128 9.68 -2.99 9.80
C ASN A 128 10.96 -3.08 8.97
N PHE A 129 12.11 -2.65 9.50
CA PHE A 129 13.40 -2.82 8.81
C PHE A 129 13.74 -4.28 8.58
N ALA A 130 13.46 -5.15 9.58
CA ALA A 130 13.59 -6.60 9.42
C ALA A 130 12.70 -7.13 8.30
N THR A 131 11.47 -6.60 8.21
CA THR A 131 10.49 -6.98 7.21
C THR A 131 10.90 -6.51 5.81
N TYR A 132 11.42 -5.29 5.68
CA TYR A 132 11.95 -4.77 4.40
C TYR A 132 13.10 -5.64 3.91
N CYS A 133 14.09 -5.90 4.76
CA CYS A 133 15.23 -6.72 4.39
C CYS A 133 14.80 -8.15 4.04
N ARG A 134 13.99 -8.81 4.87
CA ARG A 134 13.60 -10.21 4.66
C ARG A 134 12.59 -10.43 3.54
N ARG A 135 11.58 -9.56 3.40
CA ARG A 135 10.45 -9.78 2.47
C ARG A 135 10.55 -9.00 1.18
N THR A 136 11.42 -8.00 1.10
CA THR A 136 11.56 -7.15 -0.09
C THR A 136 12.96 -7.24 -0.68
N PHE A 137 14.00 -6.95 0.11
CA PHE A 137 15.37 -6.83 -0.43
C PHE A 137 16.08 -8.18 -0.62
N LEU A 138 15.86 -9.13 0.29
CA LEU A 138 16.48 -10.46 0.24
C LEU A 138 15.94 -11.30 -0.93
N PRO A 139 14.61 -11.37 -1.18
CA PRO A 139 14.08 -12.18 -2.28
C PRO A 139 14.62 -11.78 -3.65
N ILE A 140 14.92 -10.50 -3.84
CA ILE A 140 15.46 -9.98 -5.11
C ILE A 140 16.99 -10.00 -5.20
N GLY A 141 17.69 -10.47 -4.16
CA GLY A 141 19.15 -10.52 -4.14
C GLY A 141 19.87 -9.20 -3.86
N ALA A 142 19.19 -8.16 -3.38
CA ALA A 142 19.83 -6.89 -3.03
C ALA A 142 20.61 -6.94 -1.70
N VAL A 143 20.15 -7.76 -0.74
CA VAL A 143 20.81 -7.94 0.57
C VAL A 143 21.10 -9.41 0.88
N ALA A 144 22.02 -9.65 1.79
CA ALA A 144 22.23 -10.94 2.45
C ALA A 144 21.72 -10.90 3.89
N GLU A 145 21.23 -12.05 4.37
CA GLU A 145 21.03 -12.32 5.78
C GLU A 145 22.31 -12.98 6.32
N GLU A 146 22.92 -12.35 7.33
CA GLU A 146 24.12 -12.86 7.99
C GLU A 146 23.83 -13.20 9.46
N VAL A 147 24.49 -14.23 9.96
CA VAL A 147 24.62 -14.48 11.40
C VAL A 147 25.89 -13.78 11.88
N ILE A 148 25.73 -12.84 12.80
CA ILE A 148 26.83 -12.11 13.43
C ILE A 148 26.96 -12.52 14.89
N ILE A 149 28.21 -12.74 15.32
CA ILE A 149 28.57 -13.00 16.71
C ILE A 149 29.49 -11.88 17.17
N PHE A 150 29.05 -11.18 18.21
CA PHE A 150 29.83 -10.10 18.83
C PHE A 150 30.87 -10.66 19.80
N ASP A 151 31.94 -9.90 19.98
CA ASP A 151 33.09 -10.21 20.85
C ASP A 151 32.74 -10.36 22.34
N ASP A 152 31.53 -9.98 22.74
CA ASP A 152 31.14 -9.77 24.13
C ASP A 152 30.25 -10.86 24.76
N ARG A 153 29.66 -11.76 23.95
CA ARG A 153 28.70 -12.78 24.42
C ARG A 153 28.66 -14.10 23.65
N GLY A 154 29.30 -14.20 22.48
CA GLY A 154 29.17 -15.41 21.65
C GLY A 154 27.75 -15.70 21.11
N ARG A 155 26.75 -14.84 21.40
CA ARG A 155 25.37 -15.04 20.95
C ARG A 155 25.21 -14.61 19.50
N GLU A 156 24.62 -15.51 18.72
CA GLU A 156 24.21 -15.24 17.35
C GLU A 156 23.14 -14.14 17.30
N THR A 157 23.31 -13.20 16.39
CA THR A 157 22.35 -12.15 16.06
C THR A 157 22.20 -12.10 14.54
N THR A 158 21.04 -11.69 14.03
CA THR A 158 20.86 -11.46 12.59
C THR A 158 21.36 -10.07 12.20
N GLY A 159 22.23 -10.02 11.20
CA GLY A 159 22.65 -8.82 10.49
C GLY A 159 22.20 -8.84 9.03
N TRP A 160 22.15 -7.65 8.44
CA TRP A 160 21.81 -7.44 7.03
C TRP A 160 22.91 -6.64 6.35
N SER A 161 23.39 -7.11 5.21
CA SER A 161 24.45 -6.47 4.41
C SER A 161 24.02 -6.38 2.95
N LEU A 162 24.59 -5.44 2.20
CA LEU A 162 24.39 -5.34 0.75
C LEU A 162 25.21 -6.40 0.02
N ASN A 163 24.57 -7.07 -0.94
CA ASN A 163 25.26 -7.89 -1.94
C ASN A 163 25.78 -7.00 -3.08
N GLU A 164 26.57 -7.59 -3.99
CA GLU A 164 27.05 -6.92 -5.20
C GLU A 164 25.94 -6.21 -6.00
N ALA A 165 24.81 -6.86 -6.22
CA ALA A 165 23.67 -6.23 -6.91
C ALA A 165 23.02 -5.11 -6.09
N GLY A 166 23.01 -5.23 -4.76
CA GLY A 166 22.54 -4.18 -3.87
C GLY A 166 23.41 -2.93 -3.94
N LYS A 167 24.74 -3.13 -3.95
CA LYS A 167 25.73 -2.05 -4.09
C LYS A 167 25.67 -1.40 -5.47
N ARG A 168 25.61 -2.23 -6.52
CA ARG A 168 25.62 -1.78 -7.91
C ARG A 168 24.33 -1.08 -8.30
N TYR A 169 23.17 -1.67 -8.00
CA TYR A 169 21.89 -1.15 -8.51
C TYR A 169 21.00 -0.59 -7.42
N ALA A 170 20.68 -1.38 -6.39
CA ALA A 170 19.58 -1.04 -5.48
C ALA A 170 19.84 0.22 -4.65
N LYS A 171 21.05 0.38 -4.09
CA LYS A 171 21.42 1.53 -3.25
C LYS A 171 21.54 2.84 -4.07
N PRO A 172 22.25 2.87 -5.21
CA PRO A 172 22.27 4.05 -6.09
C PRO A 172 20.88 4.46 -6.57
N ILE A 173 20.06 3.51 -7.01
CA ILE A 173 18.69 3.78 -7.46
C ILE A 173 17.81 4.24 -6.29
N ALA A 174 17.98 3.68 -5.08
CA ALA A 174 17.26 4.14 -3.90
C ALA A 174 17.58 5.61 -3.56
N ARG A 175 18.85 6.00 -3.61
CA ARG A 175 19.28 7.40 -3.40
C ARG A 175 18.68 8.32 -4.45
N PHE A 176 18.71 7.89 -5.71
CA PHE A 176 18.12 8.61 -6.83
C PHE A 176 16.62 8.83 -6.64
N CYS A 177 15.86 7.76 -6.36
CA CYS A 177 14.42 7.84 -6.14
C CYS A 177 14.07 8.76 -4.97
N LEU A 178 14.86 8.74 -3.89
CA LEU A 178 14.64 9.62 -2.74
C LEU A 178 14.78 11.10 -3.12
N LYS A 179 15.82 11.44 -3.91
CA LYS A 179 15.99 12.80 -4.44
C LYS A 179 14.82 13.20 -5.33
N LYS A 180 14.38 12.30 -6.23
CA LYS A 180 13.24 12.52 -7.11
C LYS A 180 11.91 12.66 -6.36
N ALA A 181 11.73 11.96 -5.23
CA ALA A 181 10.52 12.14 -4.41
C ALA A 181 10.36 13.60 -3.96
N ASN A 182 11.48 14.29 -3.67
CA ASN A 182 11.46 15.69 -3.27
C ASN A 182 11.32 16.65 -4.46
N GLU A 183 12.03 16.40 -5.57
CA GLU A 183 11.89 17.21 -6.78
C GLU A 183 10.46 17.22 -7.34
N TYR A 184 9.74 16.09 -7.22
CA TYR A 184 8.36 15.96 -7.67
C TYR A 184 7.32 16.21 -6.56
N GLU A 185 7.78 16.44 -5.31
CA GLU A 185 6.97 16.57 -4.09
C GLU A 185 5.90 15.48 -3.97
N ILE A 186 6.30 14.23 -4.21
CA ILE A 186 5.39 13.10 -4.25
C ILE A 186 6.05 11.84 -3.70
N SER A 187 5.30 11.09 -2.90
CA SER A 187 5.77 9.79 -2.46
C SER A 187 5.70 8.76 -3.60
N PHE A 188 6.78 8.02 -3.79
CA PHE A 188 6.87 6.90 -4.71
C PHE A 188 5.88 5.79 -4.36
N TYR A 189 5.43 5.71 -3.10
CA TYR A 189 4.37 4.78 -2.71
C TYR A 189 3.01 5.17 -3.30
N GLU A 190 2.76 6.46 -3.53
CA GLU A 190 1.54 6.92 -4.22
C GLU A 190 1.47 6.42 -5.66
N ILE A 191 2.63 6.35 -6.31
CA ILE A 191 2.78 5.99 -7.73
C ILE A 191 2.84 4.47 -7.90
N PHE A 192 3.78 3.82 -7.21
CA PHE A 192 4.10 2.40 -7.39
C PHE A 192 3.30 1.47 -6.46
N GLY A 193 2.69 2.00 -5.40
CA GLY A 193 1.88 1.22 -4.46
C GLY A 193 2.66 0.14 -3.70
N ALA A 194 1.94 -0.83 -3.13
CA ALA A 194 2.54 -1.91 -2.36
C ALA A 194 3.10 -3.05 -3.24
N SER A 195 4.29 -3.55 -2.90
CA SER A 195 5.01 -4.60 -3.64
C SER A 195 4.44 -6.01 -3.47
N GLN A 196 3.41 -6.22 -2.63
CA GLN A 196 2.72 -7.51 -2.44
C GLN A 196 1.23 -7.43 -2.84
N SER A 197 0.89 -6.64 -3.85
CA SER A 197 -0.48 -6.58 -4.36
C SER A 197 -0.78 -7.83 -5.20
N PRO A 198 -1.92 -8.51 -5.01
CA PRO A 198 -2.25 -9.75 -5.74
C PRO A 198 -2.38 -9.53 -7.26
N GLY A 199 -1.81 -10.44 -8.07
CA GLY A 199 -1.83 -10.47 -9.54
C GLY A 199 -0.57 -11.14 -10.12
N ASP A 200 -0.57 -11.47 -11.42
CA ASP A 200 0.59 -12.09 -12.12
C ASP A 200 1.79 -11.13 -12.26
N PHE A 201 1.55 -9.83 -12.07
CA PHE A 201 2.56 -8.76 -12.07
C PHE A 201 2.38 -7.87 -10.83
N THR A 202 3.48 -7.50 -10.17
CA THR A 202 3.41 -6.63 -8.99
C THR A 202 3.00 -5.19 -9.38
N ALA A 203 2.40 -4.47 -8.41
CA ALA A 203 1.92 -3.09 -8.62
C ALA A 203 2.97 -2.11 -9.21
N PRO A 204 4.26 -2.16 -8.82
CA PRO A 204 5.26 -1.25 -9.38
C PRO A 204 5.52 -1.47 -10.88
N LEU A 205 5.62 -2.73 -11.33
CA LEU A 205 5.90 -3.04 -12.73
C LEU A 205 4.69 -2.68 -13.63
N ASN A 206 3.47 -2.95 -13.16
CA ASN A 206 2.25 -2.50 -13.86
C ASN A 206 2.22 -0.98 -14.07
N THR A 207 2.64 -0.21 -13.05
CA THR A 207 2.74 1.25 -13.18
C THR A 207 3.73 1.65 -14.27
N VAL A 208 4.89 1.00 -14.36
CA VAL A 208 5.88 1.27 -15.41
C VAL A 208 5.31 1.00 -16.79
N TYR A 209 4.70 -0.17 -17.01
CA TYR A 209 4.14 -0.49 -18.32
C TYR A 209 3.06 0.51 -18.75
N VAL A 210 2.19 0.93 -17.84
CA VAL A 210 1.19 1.97 -18.12
C VAL A 210 1.86 3.30 -18.51
N LEU A 211 2.87 3.74 -17.75
CA LEU A 211 3.57 5.00 -18.04
C LEU A 211 4.32 4.93 -19.38
N SER A 212 5.05 3.85 -19.66
CA SER A 212 5.81 3.65 -20.89
C SER A 212 4.89 3.56 -22.12
N TYR A 213 3.78 2.84 -22.01
CA TYR A 213 2.80 2.72 -23.10
C TYR A 213 2.17 4.07 -23.45
N LEU A 214 1.75 4.84 -22.44
CA LEU A 214 1.15 6.17 -22.66
C LEU A 214 2.18 7.18 -23.17
N LEU A 215 3.46 7.01 -22.83
CA LEU A 215 4.54 7.83 -23.37
C LEU A 215 4.75 7.58 -24.87
N GLU A 216 4.66 6.32 -25.30
CA GLU A 216 4.82 5.91 -26.70
C GLU A 216 3.60 6.28 -27.56
N LYS A 217 2.40 5.90 -27.10
CA LYS A 217 1.15 6.06 -27.89
C LYS A 217 0.52 7.44 -27.79
N LYS A 218 1.01 8.32 -26.90
CA LYS A 218 0.50 9.66 -26.54
C LYS A 218 -0.88 9.64 -25.86
N ASP A 219 -1.81 8.84 -26.35
CA ASP A 219 -3.07 8.50 -25.73
C ASP A 219 -3.42 7.02 -25.95
N ALA A 220 -4.17 6.44 -25.01
CA ALA A 220 -4.51 5.02 -25.07
C ALA A 220 -5.84 4.70 -24.39
N LYS A 221 -6.53 3.68 -24.91
CA LYS A 221 -7.66 3.08 -24.19
C LYS A 221 -7.14 2.11 -23.14
N ARG A 222 -7.90 2.00 -22.04
CA ARG A 222 -7.67 0.94 -21.04
C ARG A 222 -7.60 -0.46 -21.66
N LYS A 223 -8.51 -0.74 -22.61
CA LYS A 223 -8.58 -2.05 -23.27
C LYS A 223 -7.31 -2.35 -24.06
N ASP A 224 -6.77 -1.38 -24.79
CA ASP A 224 -5.55 -1.56 -25.58
C ASP A 224 -4.37 -1.98 -24.68
N MET A 225 -4.26 -1.40 -23.49
CA MET A 225 -3.21 -1.78 -22.52
C MET A 225 -3.44 -3.15 -21.87
N ILE A 226 -4.70 -3.55 -21.66
CA ILE A 226 -5.04 -4.90 -21.17
C ILE A 226 -4.67 -5.93 -22.24
N ASP A 227 -5.05 -5.68 -23.48
CA ASP A 227 -4.80 -6.57 -24.62
C ASP A 227 -3.29 -6.66 -24.93
N TRP A 228 -2.54 -5.56 -24.77
CA TRP A 228 -1.11 -5.51 -25.07
C TRP A 228 -0.23 -6.27 -24.05
N TYR A 229 -0.51 -6.11 -22.76
CA TYR A 229 0.33 -6.67 -21.69
C TYR A 229 -0.31 -7.85 -20.95
N GLY A 230 -1.55 -8.23 -21.28
CA GLY A 230 -2.26 -9.32 -20.63
C GLY A 230 -2.68 -9.03 -19.19
N PHE A 231 -2.77 -7.76 -18.78
CA PHE A 231 -3.07 -7.41 -17.39
C PHE A 231 -4.54 -7.61 -17.02
N SER A 232 -4.80 -7.94 -15.74
CA SER A 232 -6.18 -7.91 -15.24
C SER A 232 -6.76 -6.48 -15.27
N GLU A 233 -8.03 -6.35 -15.66
CA GLU A 233 -8.74 -5.07 -15.69
C GLU A 233 -8.73 -4.36 -14.32
N MET A 234 -8.79 -5.13 -13.24
CA MET A 234 -8.77 -4.61 -11.87
C MET A 234 -7.41 -3.98 -11.51
N SER A 235 -6.30 -4.65 -11.88
CA SER A 235 -4.94 -4.16 -11.65
C SER A 235 -4.71 -2.84 -12.37
N ILE A 236 -5.12 -2.76 -13.63
CA ILE A 236 -4.96 -1.56 -14.46
C ILE A 236 -5.83 -0.41 -13.95
N SER A 237 -7.08 -0.68 -13.58
CA SER A 237 -7.98 0.34 -13.02
C SER A 237 -7.42 0.96 -11.74
N SER A 238 -6.87 0.13 -10.84
CA SER A 238 -6.24 0.62 -9.60
C SER A 238 -5.00 1.47 -9.86
N THR A 239 -4.21 1.11 -10.88
CA THR A 239 -3.00 1.82 -11.29
C THR A 239 -3.35 3.19 -11.87
N PHE A 240 -4.36 3.26 -12.72
CA PHE A 240 -4.87 4.53 -13.24
C PHE A 240 -5.39 5.47 -12.16
N GLN A 241 -6.14 4.96 -11.19
CA GLN A 241 -6.63 5.77 -10.08
C GLN A 241 -5.48 6.38 -9.26
N ARG A 242 -4.42 5.60 -9.00
CA ARG A 242 -3.21 6.09 -8.34
C ARG A 242 -2.51 7.16 -9.16
N LEU A 243 -2.23 6.89 -10.43
CA LEU A 243 -1.54 7.83 -11.33
C LEU A 243 -2.33 9.12 -11.56
N LYS A 244 -3.66 9.04 -11.61
CA LYS A 244 -4.55 10.21 -11.68
C LYS A 244 -4.51 11.02 -10.39
N LYS A 245 -4.56 10.36 -9.24
CA LYS A 245 -4.43 11.02 -7.92
C LYS A 245 -3.07 11.72 -7.76
N ALA A 246 -2.01 11.10 -8.29
CA ALA A 246 -0.66 11.64 -8.36
C ALA A 246 -0.49 12.80 -9.37
N GLY A 247 -1.51 13.10 -10.19
CA GLY A 247 -1.45 14.12 -11.24
C GLY A 247 -0.57 13.75 -12.44
N LEU A 248 -0.22 12.47 -12.60
CA LEU A 248 0.65 11.98 -13.69
C LEU A 248 -0.15 11.58 -14.94
N VAL A 249 -1.40 11.18 -14.76
CA VAL A 249 -2.30 10.78 -15.84
C VAL A 249 -3.59 11.58 -15.75
N GLU A 250 -4.06 12.05 -16.89
CA GLU A 250 -5.41 12.59 -17.05
C GLU A 250 -6.23 11.67 -17.96
N GLY A 251 -7.54 11.67 -17.74
CA GLY A 251 -8.46 10.81 -18.47
C GLY A 251 -9.76 10.58 -17.73
N GLU A 252 -10.81 10.32 -18.50
CA GLU A 252 -12.13 9.97 -18.00
C GLU A 252 -12.28 8.44 -18.07
N SER A 253 -12.61 7.83 -16.93
CA SER A 253 -13.17 6.48 -16.95
C SER A 253 -14.65 6.65 -17.15
N ILE A 254 -15.16 6.33 -18.34
CA ILE A 254 -16.60 6.17 -18.50
C ILE A 254 -16.95 4.92 -17.70
N SER A 255 -17.52 5.11 -16.52
CA SER A 255 -18.12 3.98 -15.81
C SER A 255 -19.31 3.52 -16.65
N PRO A 256 -19.58 2.21 -16.79
CA PRO A 256 -20.85 1.71 -17.30
C PRO A 256 -22.07 2.23 -16.53
N GLU A 257 -21.84 2.90 -15.39
CA GLU A 257 -22.83 3.44 -14.47
C GLU A 257 -23.22 4.89 -14.76
N GLU A 258 -22.62 5.54 -15.75
CA GLU A 258 -23.08 6.88 -16.13
C GLU A 258 -24.36 6.83 -16.99
N PRO A 259 -25.33 7.75 -16.76
CA PRO A 259 -26.75 7.56 -17.03
C PRO A 259 -27.15 7.87 -18.49
N TRP A 260 -26.24 7.66 -19.46
CA TRP A 260 -26.44 8.17 -20.83
C TRP A 260 -27.24 7.23 -21.73
N GLN A 261 -27.24 5.93 -21.44
CA GLN A 261 -27.95 4.95 -22.28
C GLN A 261 -29.43 4.97 -21.94
N ILE A 262 -30.18 5.68 -22.77
CA ILE A 262 -31.62 5.74 -22.64
C ILE A 262 -32.23 4.69 -23.56
N TYR A 263 -33.08 3.85 -22.99
CA TYR A 263 -33.82 2.82 -23.71
C TYR A 263 -35.23 3.32 -23.95
N GLU A 264 -35.71 3.16 -25.17
CA GLU A 264 -37.05 3.55 -25.59
C GLU A 264 -37.83 2.30 -25.98
N TRP A 265 -39.08 2.21 -25.54
CA TRP A 265 -39.94 1.11 -25.92
C TRP A 265 -40.34 1.23 -27.38
N ASP A 266 -40.03 0.20 -28.18
CA ASP A 266 -40.27 0.22 -29.62
C ASP A 266 -41.61 -0.44 -29.97
N LYS A 267 -41.76 -1.73 -29.67
CA LYS A 267 -42.93 -2.51 -30.08
C LYS A 267 -43.16 -3.74 -29.20
N GLY A 268 -44.33 -4.34 -29.34
CA GLY A 268 -44.76 -5.52 -28.58
C GLY A 268 -45.24 -5.18 -27.16
N LYS A 269 -45.76 -6.19 -26.46
CA LYS A 269 -46.23 -6.06 -25.07
C LYS A 269 -45.21 -6.64 -24.09
N PRO A 270 -45.11 -6.12 -22.85
CA PRO A 270 -44.21 -6.66 -21.83
C PRO A 270 -44.40 -8.15 -21.53
N ASP A 271 -45.60 -8.68 -21.73
CA ASP A 271 -45.94 -10.09 -21.53
C ASP A 271 -45.30 -11.03 -22.56
N GLU A 272 -44.93 -10.51 -23.73
CA GLU A 272 -44.33 -11.26 -24.84
C GLU A 272 -42.82 -11.46 -24.68
N VAL A 273 -42.22 -10.80 -23.68
CA VAL A 273 -40.79 -10.85 -23.39
C VAL A 273 -40.35 -12.26 -22.96
N LYS A 274 -39.36 -12.81 -23.67
CA LYS A 274 -38.72 -14.08 -23.30
C LYS A 274 -37.72 -13.86 -22.15
N PRO A 275 -37.49 -14.90 -21.31
CA PRO A 275 -36.52 -14.81 -20.23
C PRO A 275 -35.13 -14.42 -20.73
N VAL A 276 -34.53 -13.37 -20.16
CA VAL A 276 -33.13 -12.99 -20.40
C VAL A 276 -32.27 -13.59 -19.29
N ARG A 277 -31.21 -14.34 -19.65
CA ARG A 277 -30.32 -15.05 -18.70
C ARG A 277 -31.04 -15.96 -17.70
N GLY A 278 -32.12 -16.60 -18.13
CA GLY A 278 -32.94 -17.48 -17.27
C GLY A 278 -33.81 -16.76 -16.24
N CYS A 279 -33.80 -15.42 -16.19
CA CYS A 279 -34.56 -14.64 -15.20
C CYS A 279 -35.92 -14.17 -15.75
N LYS A 280 -36.90 -15.08 -15.87
CA LYS A 280 -38.24 -14.78 -16.44
C LYS A 280 -38.96 -13.62 -15.76
N ARG A 281 -39.14 -13.69 -14.43
CA ARG A 281 -39.89 -12.67 -13.66
C ARG A 281 -39.19 -11.31 -13.67
N PHE A 282 -37.87 -11.30 -13.53
CA PHE A 282 -37.08 -10.07 -13.51
C PHE A 282 -37.06 -9.36 -14.87
N ALA A 283 -36.95 -10.12 -15.96
CA ALA A 283 -37.03 -9.57 -17.31
C ALA A 283 -38.39 -8.89 -17.57
N LYS A 284 -39.48 -9.54 -17.14
CA LYS A 284 -40.83 -9.01 -17.26
C LYS A 284 -41.04 -7.73 -16.45
N ASP A 285 -40.57 -7.70 -15.20
CA ASP A 285 -40.68 -6.52 -14.33
C ASP A 285 -39.90 -5.32 -14.89
N VAL A 286 -38.70 -5.56 -15.43
CA VAL A 286 -37.91 -4.52 -16.13
C VAL A 286 -38.65 -4.03 -17.38
N ALA A 287 -39.18 -4.95 -18.19
CA ALA A 287 -39.92 -4.62 -19.41
C ALA A 287 -41.16 -3.77 -19.11
N GLU A 288 -41.94 -4.14 -18.10
CA GLU A 288 -43.11 -3.37 -17.68
C GLU A 288 -42.76 -1.95 -17.20
N ILE A 289 -41.63 -1.80 -16.52
CA ILE A 289 -41.18 -0.48 -16.05
C ILE A 289 -40.82 0.40 -17.25
N VAL A 290 -40.03 -0.11 -18.20
CA VAL A 290 -39.65 0.67 -19.40
C VAL A 290 -40.87 0.95 -20.27
N TYR A 291 -41.78 -0.01 -20.42
CA TYR A 291 -43.04 0.17 -21.16
C TYR A 291 -43.91 1.30 -20.61
N LYS A 292 -44.01 1.39 -19.27
CA LYS A 292 -44.76 2.46 -18.58
C LYS A 292 -44.06 3.82 -18.69
N LEU A 293 -42.73 3.84 -18.57
CA LEU A 293 -41.95 5.08 -18.64
C LEU A 293 -41.79 5.58 -20.09
N LYS A 294 -42.03 4.73 -21.10
CA LYS A 294 -41.77 4.91 -22.54
C LYS A 294 -40.29 5.07 -22.88
N LYS A 295 -39.55 5.79 -22.05
CA LYS A 295 -38.14 6.10 -22.20
C LYS A 295 -37.48 6.09 -20.82
N ALA A 296 -36.46 5.27 -20.61
CA ALA A 296 -35.84 5.10 -19.30
C ALA A 296 -34.35 4.74 -19.38
N GLY A 297 -33.56 5.28 -18.47
CA GLY A 297 -32.18 4.87 -18.21
C GLY A 297 -32.09 3.74 -17.18
N ILE A 298 -30.90 3.18 -17.02
CA ILE A 298 -30.62 2.10 -16.05
C ILE A 298 -31.00 2.51 -14.62
N ASN A 299 -30.73 3.76 -14.23
CA ASN A 299 -31.03 4.26 -12.90
C ASN A 299 -32.54 4.40 -12.67
N ASP A 300 -33.30 4.87 -13.66
CA ASP A 300 -34.75 5.02 -13.55
C ASP A 300 -35.44 3.68 -13.32
N VAL A 301 -35.01 2.67 -14.09
CA VAL A 301 -35.51 1.29 -13.94
C VAL A 301 -35.08 0.71 -12.60
N PHE A 302 -33.83 0.92 -12.20
CA PHE A 302 -33.29 0.40 -10.95
C PHE A 302 -34.01 0.98 -9.71
N GLU A 303 -34.33 2.28 -9.71
CA GLU A 303 -35.10 2.91 -8.65
C GLU A 303 -36.53 2.38 -8.60
N LYS A 304 -37.22 2.26 -9.75
CA LYS A 304 -38.59 1.70 -9.82
C LYS A 304 -38.69 0.23 -9.45
N LEU A 305 -37.61 -0.54 -9.61
CA LEU A 305 -37.55 -1.93 -9.15
C LEU A 305 -37.54 -2.04 -7.61
N LYS A 306 -37.08 -1.00 -6.88
CA LYS A 306 -37.13 -1.00 -5.41
C LYS A 306 -38.57 -1.01 -4.92
N ASP A 307 -39.46 -0.30 -5.60
CA ASP A 307 -40.90 -0.25 -5.28
C ASP A 307 -41.57 -1.63 -5.44
N ARG A 308 -41.00 -2.51 -6.28
CA ARG A 308 -41.46 -3.90 -6.48
C ARG A 308 -40.82 -4.91 -5.51
N GLY A 309 -40.09 -4.46 -4.49
CA GLY A 309 -39.52 -5.30 -3.44
C GLY A 309 -38.22 -6.03 -3.82
N TYR A 310 -37.57 -5.63 -4.92
CA TYR A 310 -36.27 -6.20 -5.30
C TYR A 310 -35.18 -5.80 -4.29
N LYS A 311 -34.47 -6.82 -3.77
CA LYS A 311 -33.46 -6.72 -2.69
C LYS A 311 -32.04 -6.38 -3.23
N PRO A 312 -31.07 -6.02 -2.35
CA PRO A 312 -29.71 -5.56 -2.72
C PRO A 312 -28.81 -6.53 -3.50
N GLY A 313 -29.29 -7.73 -3.85
CA GLY A 313 -28.56 -8.69 -4.68
C GLY A 313 -28.72 -8.43 -6.19
N TYR A 314 -29.70 -7.61 -6.59
CA TYR A 314 -29.83 -7.12 -7.96
C TYR A 314 -29.05 -5.81 -8.08
N THR A 315 -28.15 -5.76 -9.03
CA THR A 315 -27.27 -4.62 -9.31
C THR A 315 -27.73 -3.88 -10.56
N ARG A 316 -27.25 -2.65 -10.75
CA ARG A 316 -27.39 -1.91 -12.02
C ARG A 316 -26.88 -2.72 -13.21
N GLY A 317 -25.85 -3.55 -13.02
CA GLY A 317 -25.35 -4.49 -14.02
C GLY A 317 -26.37 -5.57 -14.43
N ASN A 318 -27.20 -6.04 -13.49
CA ASN A 318 -28.29 -6.96 -13.82
C ASN A 318 -29.35 -6.26 -14.67
N VAL A 319 -29.76 -5.04 -14.30
CA VAL A 319 -30.71 -4.24 -15.08
C VAL A 319 -30.17 -3.96 -16.49
N SER A 320 -28.91 -3.54 -16.60
CA SER A 320 -28.24 -3.31 -17.88
C SER A 320 -28.23 -4.56 -18.78
N SER A 321 -27.96 -5.73 -18.19
CA SER A 321 -27.99 -7.01 -18.93
C SER A 321 -29.38 -7.37 -19.44
N ILE A 322 -30.43 -7.11 -18.66
CA ILE A 322 -31.82 -7.32 -19.09
C ILE A 322 -32.19 -6.34 -20.20
N LEU A 323 -31.92 -5.04 -20.02
CA LEU A 323 -32.21 -4.02 -21.02
C LEU A 323 -31.51 -4.32 -22.35
N SER A 324 -30.27 -4.80 -22.31
CA SER A 324 -29.56 -5.27 -23.51
C SER A 324 -30.27 -6.46 -24.16
N GLY A 325 -30.66 -7.48 -23.39
CA GLY A 325 -31.40 -8.62 -23.92
C GLY A 325 -32.80 -8.28 -24.45
N LEU A 326 -33.44 -7.21 -23.96
CA LEU A 326 -34.70 -6.70 -24.51
C LEU A 326 -34.50 -5.95 -25.83
N VAL A 327 -33.36 -5.28 -26.01
CA VAL A 327 -32.93 -4.72 -27.30
C VAL A 327 -32.69 -5.86 -28.29
N ASP A 328 -31.97 -6.91 -27.89
CA ASP A 328 -31.67 -8.07 -28.76
C ASP A 328 -32.95 -8.82 -29.18
N GLN A 329 -33.97 -8.83 -28.32
CA GLN A 329 -35.29 -9.37 -28.64
C GLN A 329 -36.18 -8.43 -29.46
N GLY A 330 -35.75 -7.18 -29.70
CA GLY A 330 -36.47 -6.20 -30.53
C GLY A 330 -37.61 -5.45 -29.85
N PHE A 331 -37.70 -5.50 -28.51
CA PHE A 331 -38.71 -4.75 -27.74
C PHE A 331 -38.28 -3.31 -27.44
N LEU A 332 -36.97 -3.08 -27.34
CA LEU A 332 -36.39 -1.78 -27.03
C LEU A 332 -35.50 -1.27 -28.17
N LYS A 333 -35.52 0.04 -28.38
CA LYS A 333 -34.51 0.77 -29.16
C LYS A 333 -33.59 1.55 -28.24
N ARG A 334 -32.35 1.72 -28.64
CA ARG A 334 -31.40 2.60 -27.94
C ARG A 334 -31.64 4.03 -28.43
N GLY A 335 -32.26 4.87 -27.60
CA GLY A 335 -32.63 6.25 -27.97
C GLY A 335 -31.43 7.21 -28.06
N THR A 336 -30.31 6.82 -27.45
CA THR A 336 -28.99 7.36 -27.71
C THR A 336 -28.13 6.22 -28.26
N GLU A 337 -27.67 6.37 -29.50
CA GLU A 337 -26.74 5.42 -30.09
C GLU A 337 -25.45 5.47 -29.26
N PHE A 338 -25.18 4.41 -28.50
CA PHE A 338 -23.85 4.23 -27.94
C PHE A 338 -22.94 3.94 -29.12
N ILE A 339 -22.28 4.98 -29.61
CA ILE A 339 -21.23 4.81 -30.58
C ILE A 339 -19.99 4.41 -29.78
N GLY A 340 -19.85 3.10 -29.59
CA GLY A 340 -18.63 2.51 -29.05
C GLY A 340 -17.45 3.04 -29.87
N GLY A 341 -16.63 3.89 -29.25
CA GLY A 341 -15.51 4.53 -29.93
C GLY A 341 -15.59 6.06 -30.11
N LYS A 342 -16.71 6.75 -29.87
CA LYS A 342 -16.77 8.23 -29.95
C LYS A 342 -16.36 8.95 -28.65
N LYS A 343 -16.69 8.39 -27.49
CA LYS A 343 -16.10 8.75 -26.21
C LYS A 343 -15.42 7.50 -25.66
N GLN A 344 -14.11 7.51 -25.69
CA GLN A 344 -13.28 6.39 -25.26
C GLN A 344 -12.68 6.77 -23.91
N CYS A 345 -12.44 5.78 -23.03
CA CYS A 345 -11.62 5.98 -21.83
C CYS A 345 -10.18 6.24 -22.28
N LEU A 346 -9.92 7.44 -22.79
CA LEU A 346 -8.63 7.89 -23.27
C LEU A 346 -7.88 8.41 -22.05
N TYR A 347 -6.76 7.76 -21.80
CA TYR A 347 -5.78 8.19 -20.83
C TYR A 347 -4.61 8.80 -21.59
N LYS A 348 -4.07 9.89 -21.05
CA LYS A 348 -2.84 10.50 -21.53
C LYS A 348 -1.99 10.93 -20.34
N LEU A 349 -0.68 10.95 -20.53
CA LEU A 349 0.24 11.52 -19.56
C LEU A 349 0.06 13.04 -19.53
N THR A 350 -0.02 13.60 -18.33
CA THR A 350 0.15 15.04 -18.11
C THR A 350 1.59 15.45 -18.44
N TYR A 351 1.89 16.76 -18.46
CA TYR A 351 3.27 17.22 -18.60
C TYR A 351 4.18 16.61 -17.51
N LYS A 352 3.74 16.70 -16.24
CA LYS A 352 4.41 16.07 -15.08
C LYS A 352 4.56 14.55 -15.26
N GLY A 353 3.55 13.87 -15.82
CA GLY A 353 3.59 12.44 -16.13
C GLY A 353 4.63 12.06 -17.17
N LYS A 354 4.77 12.86 -18.24
CA LYS A 354 5.79 12.65 -19.28
C LYS A 354 7.20 12.85 -18.75
N GLU A 355 7.40 13.90 -17.96
CA GLU A 355 8.68 14.14 -17.27
C GLU A 355 9.01 12.98 -16.33
N PHE A 356 8.08 12.59 -15.45
CA PHE A 356 8.30 11.49 -14.52
C PHE A 356 8.61 10.17 -15.23
N ALA A 357 7.88 9.83 -16.30
CA ALA A 357 8.14 8.61 -17.06
C ALA A 357 9.54 8.60 -17.69
N ARG A 358 10.01 9.73 -18.23
CA ARG A 358 11.34 9.82 -18.85
C ARG A 358 12.45 9.88 -17.81
N ASP A 359 12.32 10.79 -16.85
CA ASP A 359 13.35 11.13 -15.89
C ASP A 359 13.43 10.12 -14.75
N VAL A 360 12.33 9.50 -14.32
CA VAL A 360 12.41 8.46 -13.28
C VAL A 360 12.50 7.07 -13.90
N VAL A 361 11.47 6.65 -14.64
CA VAL A 361 11.40 5.27 -15.15
C VAL A 361 12.48 5.00 -16.18
N GLY A 362 12.62 5.87 -17.19
CA GLY A 362 13.62 5.71 -18.24
C GLY A 362 15.06 5.70 -17.72
N ARG A 363 15.40 6.53 -16.73
CA ARG A 363 16.74 6.56 -16.14
C ARG A 363 17.04 5.33 -15.27
N ILE A 364 16.04 4.80 -14.57
CA ILE A 364 16.18 3.53 -13.83
C ILE A 364 16.39 2.37 -14.81
N GLU A 365 15.61 2.29 -15.89
CA GLU A 365 15.80 1.27 -16.92
C GLU A 365 17.18 1.35 -17.57
N ASN A 366 17.66 2.56 -17.87
CA ASN A 366 19.01 2.79 -18.38
C ASN A 366 20.07 2.27 -17.40
N ALA A 367 19.93 2.60 -16.12
CA ALA A 367 20.87 2.16 -15.08
C ALA A 367 20.91 0.63 -14.91
N LEU A 368 19.76 -0.05 -15.00
CA LEU A 368 19.67 -1.51 -14.90
C LEU A 368 20.22 -2.27 -16.11
N LYS A 369 20.37 -1.57 -17.24
CA LYS A 369 21.08 -2.00 -18.45
C LYS A 369 22.56 -1.59 -18.46
N ASP A 370 23.09 -1.16 -17.32
CA ASP A 370 24.47 -0.69 -17.17
C ASP A 370 24.82 0.55 -18.01
N GLY A 371 23.81 1.38 -18.31
CA GLY A 371 23.98 2.63 -19.03
C GLY A 371 24.60 3.75 -18.21
N ASN A 372 24.80 4.90 -18.85
CA ASN A 372 25.49 6.06 -18.26
C ASN A 372 24.80 6.60 -16.99
N GLU A 373 23.49 6.43 -16.87
CA GLU A 373 22.73 6.88 -15.69
C GLU A 373 23.19 6.18 -14.40
N LEU A 374 23.70 4.95 -14.51
CA LEU A 374 24.21 4.22 -13.35
C LEU A 374 25.38 4.96 -12.67
N LYS A 375 26.26 5.59 -13.47
CA LYS A 375 27.39 6.36 -12.94
C LYS A 375 26.92 7.57 -12.15
N TYR A 376 25.97 8.33 -12.70
CA TYR A 376 25.36 9.46 -12.00
C TYR A 376 24.72 9.03 -10.67
N MET A 377 23.94 7.94 -10.69
CA MET A 377 23.29 7.40 -9.49
C MET A 377 24.32 6.94 -8.45
N HIS A 378 25.46 6.41 -8.87
CA HIS A 378 26.57 6.08 -7.98
C HIS A 378 27.17 7.33 -7.32
N GLU A 379 27.44 8.38 -8.09
CA GLU A 379 28.02 9.62 -7.55
C GLU A 379 27.13 10.24 -6.45
N ILE A 380 25.83 10.38 -6.71
CA ILE A 380 24.90 10.93 -5.69
C ILE A 380 24.76 10.00 -4.47
N SER A 381 25.07 8.72 -4.61
CA SER A 381 25.04 7.73 -3.53
C SER A 381 26.32 7.69 -2.68
N LYS A 382 27.35 8.46 -3.03
CA LYS A 382 28.54 8.62 -2.19
C LYS A 382 28.31 9.61 -1.05
N ASP A 383 27.54 10.66 -1.29
CA ASP A 383 27.17 11.66 -0.28
C ASP A 383 26.00 11.16 0.58
N ILE A 384 26.30 10.18 1.43
CA ILE A 384 25.39 9.69 2.46
C ILE A 384 25.81 10.45 3.72
N PHE A 385 24.84 11.08 4.39
CA PHE A 385 25.00 11.97 5.56
C PHE A 385 25.37 13.44 5.27
N GLY A 386 25.59 13.84 4.02
CA GLY A 386 25.61 15.26 3.65
C GLY A 386 24.26 15.95 3.82
N ARG A 387 24.25 17.28 3.92
CA ARG A 387 23.04 18.09 4.18
C ARG A 387 21.92 17.79 3.19
N SER A 388 22.23 17.73 1.90
CA SER A 388 21.24 17.41 0.86
C SER A 388 20.60 16.03 1.07
N TYR A 389 21.37 15.03 1.50
CA TYR A 389 20.83 13.70 1.77
C TYR A 389 19.92 13.67 3.01
N LEU A 390 20.28 14.40 4.07
CA LEU A 390 19.48 14.49 5.29
C LEU A 390 18.15 15.20 5.01
N ASP A 391 18.19 16.31 4.29
CA ASP A 391 16.99 17.01 3.82
C ASP A 391 16.14 16.05 2.99
N ASP A 392 16.77 15.31 2.08
CA ASP A 392 16.05 14.38 1.21
C ASP A 392 15.34 13.26 1.99
N CYS A 393 15.98 12.74 3.02
CA CYS A 393 15.41 11.73 3.92
C CYS A 393 14.24 12.30 4.74
N GLY A 394 14.39 13.50 5.29
CA GLY A 394 13.35 14.16 6.09
C GLY A 394 12.08 14.41 5.29
N TYR A 395 12.21 15.09 4.15
CA TYR A 395 11.08 15.42 3.26
C TYR A 395 10.45 14.17 2.65
N GLY A 396 11.25 13.22 2.14
CA GLY A 396 10.74 11.97 1.58
C GLY A 396 9.85 11.21 2.58
N VAL A 397 10.29 11.14 3.84
CA VAL A 397 9.50 10.49 4.90
C VAL A 397 8.20 11.23 5.19
N LEU A 398 8.18 12.57 5.13
CA LEU A 398 6.95 13.35 5.28
C LEU A 398 5.94 13.02 4.18
N PHE A 399 6.36 13.02 2.91
CA PHE A 399 5.47 12.66 1.79
C PHE A 399 4.88 11.26 1.97
N TYR A 400 5.69 10.28 2.38
CA TYR A 400 5.18 8.93 2.64
C TYR A 400 4.23 8.91 3.84
N LYS A 401 4.58 9.59 4.93
CA LYS A 401 3.82 9.63 6.18
C LYS A 401 2.37 10.11 5.96
N GLU A 402 2.16 11.09 5.09
CA GLU A 402 0.84 11.63 4.78
C GLU A 402 -0.09 10.62 4.09
N ILE A 403 0.48 9.71 3.29
CA ILE A 403 -0.29 8.75 2.49
C ILE A 403 -0.27 7.33 3.06
N ALA A 404 0.67 7.02 3.97
CA ALA A 404 0.94 5.68 4.43
C ALA A 404 -0.33 5.02 5.05
N PRO A 405 -0.72 3.81 4.59
CA PRO A 405 -1.89 3.11 5.11
C PRO A 405 -1.93 2.94 6.65
N PRO A 406 -0.80 2.71 7.36
CA PRO A 406 -0.79 2.59 8.82
C PRO A 406 -1.22 3.87 9.56
N LEU A 407 -0.99 5.06 9.01
CA LEU A 407 -1.37 6.32 9.65
C LEU A 407 -2.84 6.68 9.38
N LYS A 408 -3.39 6.24 8.24
CA LYS A 408 -4.85 6.24 8.01
C LYS A 408 -5.58 5.15 8.82
N ARG A 409 -4.86 4.13 9.31
CA ARG A 409 -5.41 3.13 10.23
C ARG A 409 -5.44 3.68 11.65
N LYS A 410 -6.60 4.22 12.04
CA LYS A 410 -6.94 4.44 13.46
C LYS A 410 -6.61 3.17 14.26
N SER A 411 -5.99 3.34 15.43
CA SER A 411 -5.68 2.22 16.34
C SER A 411 -6.94 1.41 16.64
N SER A 412 -6.79 0.12 16.97
CA SER A 412 -7.93 -0.74 17.31
C SER A 412 -8.83 -0.12 18.39
N LYS A 413 -8.23 0.52 19.40
CA LYS A 413 -8.95 1.29 20.43
C LYS A 413 -9.74 2.47 19.86
N LYS A 414 -9.11 3.34 19.06
CA LYS A 414 -9.80 4.47 18.41
C LYS A 414 -10.92 4.01 17.46
N ARG A 415 -10.72 2.90 16.76
CA ARG A 415 -11.70 2.32 15.83
C ARG A 415 -12.90 1.70 16.56
N THR A 416 -12.63 1.03 17.68
CA THR A 416 -13.67 0.45 18.54
C THR A 416 -14.54 1.57 19.13
N GLU A 417 -13.93 2.66 19.60
CA GLU A 417 -14.64 3.83 20.11
C GLU A 417 -15.49 4.52 19.03
N GLU A 418 -14.94 4.69 17.83
CA GLU A 418 -15.67 5.22 16.67
C GLU A 418 -16.89 4.37 16.30
N ILE A 419 -16.73 3.03 16.26
CA ILE A 419 -17.85 2.11 15.99
C ILE A 419 -18.90 2.19 17.10
N ARG A 420 -18.47 2.29 18.37
CA ARG A 420 -19.37 2.46 19.54
C ARG A 420 -20.21 3.73 19.39
N LYS A 421 -19.56 4.86 19.10
CA LYS A 421 -20.21 6.16 18.88
C LYS A 421 -21.19 6.11 17.69
N ILE A 422 -20.82 5.45 16.60
CA ILE A 422 -21.71 5.26 15.44
C ILE A 422 -22.97 4.46 15.82
N ILE A 423 -22.84 3.41 16.64
CA ILE A 423 -23.99 2.61 17.12
C ILE A 423 -24.84 3.40 18.10
N GLU A 424 -24.22 4.24 18.94
CA GLU A 424 -24.89 5.15 19.85
C GLU A 424 -25.77 6.16 19.11
N GLU A 425 -25.18 6.84 18.12
CA GLU A 425 -25.85 7.83 17.27
C GLU A 425 -26.87 7.19 16.32
N ASN A 426 -26.77 5.88 16.04
CA ASN A 426 -27.63 5.18 15.09
C ASN A 426 -28.08 3.80 15.63
N PRO A 427 -28.96 3.75 16.64
CA PRO A 427 -29.43 2.48 17.20
C PRO A 427 -30.08 1.58 16.14
N GLY A 428 -29.61 0.34 16.03
CA GLY A 428 -30.08 -0.62 15.02
C GLY A 428 -29.38 -0.52 13.67
N ILE A 429 -28.27 0.22 13.59
CA ILE A 429 -27.41 0.28 12.39
C ILE A 429 -26.89 -1.11 12.00
N ARG A 430 -26.78 -1.35 10.69
CA ARG A 430 -26.29 -2.62 10.13
C ARG A 430 -24.79 -2.57 9.91
N GLN A 431 -24.15 -3.75 9.93
CA GLN A 431 -22.72 -3.91 9.62
C GLN A 431 -22.29 -3.20 8.32
N LYS A 432 -23.11 -3.29 7.26
CA LYS A 432 -22.81 -2.65 5.96
C LYS A 432 -22.79 -1.12 6.08
N GLN A 433 -23.72 -0.53 6.82
CA GLN A 433 -23.80 0.91 7.04
C GLN A 433 -22.64 1.40 7.92
N ILE A 434 -22.24 0.60 8.92
CA ILE A 434 -21.03 0.87 9.69
C ILE A 434 -19.80 0.85 8.76
N LYS A 435 -19.67 -0.17 7.89
CA LYS A 435 -18.59 -0.27 6.88
C LYS A 435 -18.55 0.94 5.96
N GLU A 436 -19.70 1.41 5.49
CA GLU A 436 -19.84 2.61 4.66
C GLU A 436 -19.36 3.87 5.40
N LYS A 437 -19.70 4.02 6.69
CA LYS A 437 -19.25 5.15 7.52
C LYS A 437 -17.74 5.14 7.84
N ILE A 438 -17.14 3.96 8.08
CA ILE A 438 -15.74 3.86 8.54
C ILE A 438 -14.74 3.47 7.44
N GLY A 439 -15.22 3.06 6.26
CA GLY A 439 -14.41 2.66 5.11
C GLY A 439 -13.68 1.30 5.23
N VAL A 440 -13.90 0.54 6.31
CA VAL A 440 -13.24 -0.75 6.58
C VAL A 440 -14.22 -1.78 7.14
N ASN A 441 -13.92 -3.09 6.98
CA ASN A 441 -14.81 -4.15 7.46
C ASN A 441 -14.89 -4.19 9.00
N PRO A 442 -16.07 -3.98 9.62
CA PRO A 442 -16.19 -3.83 11.06
C PRO A 442 -16.32 -5.16 11.84
N ILE A 443 -16.36 -6.32 11.18
CA ILE A 443 -16.70 -7.62 11.81
C ILE A 443 -15.91 -7.89 13.09
N ASN A 444 -14.57 -7.82 13.03
CA ASN A 444 -13.73 -8.19 14.16
C ASN A 444 -13.96 -7.28 15.38
N TYR A 445 -14.21 -5.99 15.14
CA TYR A 445 -14.51 -5.01 16.19
C TYR A 445 -15.90 -5.24 16.78
N LEU A 446 -16.90 -5.52 15.94
CA LEU A 446 -18.26 -5.82 16.37
C LEU A 446 -18.34 -7.13 17.17
N CYS A 447 -17.61 -8.17 16.76
CA CYS A 447 -17.49 -9.41 17.52
C CYS A 447 -16.86 -9.16 18.89
N SER A 448 -15.79 -8.36 18.95
CA SER A 448 -15.18 -7.98 20.22
C SER A 448 -16.14 -7.20 21.13
N LEU A 449 -16.87 -6.21 20.59
CA LEU A 449 -17.82 -5.39 21.36
C LEU A 449 -19.00 -6.22 21.89
N VAL A 450 -19.47 -7.19 21.09
CA VAL A 450 -20.53 -8.13 21.50
C VAL A 450 -20.04 -9.07 22.59
N ASN A 451 -18.83 -9.63 22.45
CA ASN A 451 -18.25 -10.53 23.45
C ASN A 451 -17.98 -9.81 24.78
N LYS A 452 -17.62 -8.53 24.75
CA LYS A 452 -17.45 -7.68 25.94
C LYS A 452 -18.77 -7.21 26.56
N GLY A 453 -19.91 -7.48 25.91
CA GLY A 453 -21.23 -7.05 26.39
C GLY A 453 -21.49 -5.54 26.24
N GLU A 454 -20.66 -4.81 25.50
CA GLU A 454 -20.82 -3.36 25.26
C GLU A 454 -21.87 -3.07 24.17
N VAL A 455 -22.06 -4.01 23.25
CA VAL A 455 -23.03 -3.96 22.15
C VAL A 455 -23.79 -5.27 22.09
N TYR A 456 -25.08 -5.24 21.76
CA TYR A 456 -25.83 -6.46 21.43
C TYR A 456 -26.31 -6.46 19.99
N LYS A 457 -26.50 -7.66 19.42
CA LYS A 457 -26.97 -7.87 18.05
C LYS A 457 -28.36 -8.49 18.05
N LYS A 458 -29.32 -7.90 17.31
CA LYS A 458 -30.63 -8.52 17.01
C LYS A 458 -30.61 -9.03 15.57
N LYS A 459 -30.89 -10.32 15.38
CA LYS A 459 -31.01 -10.94 14.05
C LYS A 459 -32.46 -10.99 13.61
N ARG A 460 -32.71 -10.65 12.34
CA ARG A 460 -33.96 -10.98 11.63
C ARG A 460 -33.58 -11.53 10.26
N GLY A 461 -33.63 -12.85 10.10
CA GLY A 461 -33.07 -13.56 8.94
C GLY A 461 -31.55 -13.37 8.81
N ARG A 462 -31.05 -13.15 7.59
CA ARG A 462 -29.61 -12.87 7.31
C ARG A 462 -29.15 -11.47 7.76
N CYS A 463 -30.04 -10.62 8.27
CA CYS A 463 -29.73 -9.25 8.66
C CYS A 463 -29.48 -9.14 10.17
N ALA A 464 -28.29 -8.62 10.55
CA ALA A 464 -27.97 -8.27 11.93
C ALA A 464 -28.00 -6.75 12.12
N LYS A 465 -28.70 -6.29 13.16
CA LYS A 465 -28.74 -4.90 13.63
C LYS A 465 -28.04 -4.81 15.00
N TYR A 466 -27.29 -3.74 15.20
CA TYR A 466 -26.46 -3.54 16.41
C TYR A 466 -27.00 -2.40 17.27
N TYR A 467 -26.93 -2.56 18.59
CA TYR A 467 -27.42 -1.61 19.59
C TYR A 467 -26.43 -1.54 20.75
N LEU A 468 -26.28 -0.38 21.39
CA LEU A 468 -25.55 -0.28 22.65
C LEU A 468 -26.28 -1.06 23.75
N ALA A 469 -25.51 -1.75 24.60
CA ALA A 469 -26.06 -2.34 25.80
C ALA A 469 -26.33 -1.24 26.84
N ARG A 470 -27.61 -0.97 27.14
CA ARG A 470 -28.00 0.04 28.14
C ARG A 470 -28.13 -0.53 29.57
N ASN A 471 -28.20 -1.86 29.74
CA ASN A 471 -28.18 -2.53 31.04
C ASN A 471 -27.84 -4.03 30.90
N LYS A 472 -27.14 -4.61 31.90
CA LYS A 472 -26.79 -6.05 31.96
C LYS A 472 -28.00 -6.99 31.79
N ASN A 473 -29.20 -6.54 32.19
CA ASN A 473 -30.43 -7.34 32.12
C ASN A 473 -31.02 -7.50 30.70
N GLU A 474 -30.71 -6.61 29.73
CA GLU A 474 -31.11 -6.81 28.32
C GLU A 474 -30.24 -7.85 27.60
N ILE A 475 -29.03 -8.10 28.11
CA ILE A 475 -28.05 -9.04 27.55
C ILE A 475 -28.52 -10.49 27.79
N LEU A 476 -28.99 -10.78 29.01
CA LEU A 476 -29.48 -12.10 29.42
C LEU A 476 -30.79 -12.50 28.71
N LYS A 477 -31.75 -11.57 28.59
CA LYS A 477 -33.03 -11.83 27.88
C LYS A 477 -32.87 -12.12 26.39
N ASN A 478 -31.82 -11.60 25.74
CA ASN A 478 -31.58 -11.82 24.31
C ASN A 478 -30.65 -13.01 24.01
N GLN A 479 -29.78 -13.41 24.95
CA GLN A 479 -29.00 -14.65 24.82
C GLN A 479 -29.88 -15.90 25.00
N GLN A 480 -30.87 -15.87 25.91
CA GLN A 480 -31.80 -16.99 26.10
C GLN A 480 -32.72 -17.24 24.88
N LYS A 481 -33.07 -16.21 24.10
CA LYS A 481 -33.87 -16.39 22.87
C LYS A 481 -33.13 -17.04 21.71
N LEU A 482 -31.81 -17.17 21.76
CA LEU A 482 -31.01 -17.83 20.73
C LEU A 482 -30.87 -19.35 20.93
N TYR A 483 -31.23 -19.87 22.11
CA TYR A 483 -31.18 -21.31 22.41
C TYR A 483 -32.52 -22.04 22.23
N PHE A 484 -33.61 -21.34 21.91
CA PHE A 484 -34.96 -21.94 21.76
C PHE A 484 -35.49 -22.03 20.32
N TYR A 485 -34.66 -21.70 19.31
CA TYR A 485 -34.96 -21.95 17.90
C TYR A 485 -33.69 -22.43 17.17
N GLY A 486 -33.13 -23.53 17.68
CA GLY A 486 -32.18 -24.37 16.95
C GLY A 486 -32.93 -25.36 16.07
#